data_AF-A0AAQ0YKX6-F1
#
_entry.id   AF-A0AAQ0YKX6-F1
#
_cell.length_a   1.000
_cell.length_b   1.000
_cell.length_c   1.000
_cell.angle_alpha   90.00
_cell.angle_beta   90.00
_cell.angle_gamma   90.00
#
_symmetry.space_group_name_H-M   'P 1'
#
loop_
_entity.id
_entity.type
_entity.pdbx_description
1 polymer ?
#
loop_
_entity_poly.entity_id
_entity_poly.type
_entity_poly.pdbx_seq_one_letter_code
_entity_poly.pdbx_strand_id
1 'polypeptide(L)'
;MKESILDVLLYLFEHYFSEDADLVRDRDSLQNGLIQAGFSPAEISKAFDWLDALSEQRPSVARPHVDGPVRIYHGPELDKLDVDCRGFLLFLEQHRILDADQRELVLDRAMA
;
A
#
# COMPACT_ATOMS: atom_id res chain seq x y z
N MET A 1 -7.05 16.90 14.39
CA MET A 1 -7.15 15.97 13.25
C MET A 1 -6.49 14.68 13.69
N LYS A 2 -7.13 13.52 13.51
CA LYS A 2 -6.45 12.24 13.72
C LYS A 2 -5.71 11.96 12.42
N GLU A 3 -4.48 12.43 12.31
CA GLU A 3 -3.66 12.13 11.15
C GLU A 3 -3.37 10.62 11.20
N SER A 4 -3.78 9.91 10.17
CA SER A 4 -3.64 8.47 10.07
C SER A 4 -2.29 8.15 9.46
N ILE A 5 -1.74 6.97 9.76
CA ILE A 5 -0.61 6.39 9.02
C ILE A 5 -0.81 6.48 7.49
N LEU A 6 -2.06 6.39 7.04
CA LEU A 6 -2.44 6.54 5.63
C LEU A 6 -2.14 7.93 5.07
N ASP A 7 -2.33 8.99 5.86
CA ASP A 7 -2.09 10.37 5.45
C ASP A 7 -0.59 10.60 5.22
N VAL A 8 0.26 10.00 6.08
CA VAL A 8 1.72 10.01 5.90
C VAL A 8 2.12 9.29 4.62
N LEU A 9 1.56 8.11 4.36
CA LEU A 9 1.85 7.33 3.15
C LEU A 9 1.37 8.04 1.88
N LEU A 10 0.20 8.66 1.92
CA LEU A 10 -0.33 9.45 0.81
C LEU A 10 0.54 10.67 0.53
N TYR A 11 0.94 11.41 1.58
CA TYR A 11 1.83 12.55 1.44
C TYR A 11 3.17 12.15 0.81
N LEU A 12 3.75 11.02 1.26
CA LEU A 12 4.96 10.47 0.66
C LEU A 12 4.73 10.18 -0.83
N PHE A 13 3.65 9.49 -1.18
CA PHE A 13 3.30 9.17 -2.57
C PHE A 13 3.20 10.41 -3.46
N GLU A 14 2.42 11.40 -3.03
CA GLU A 14 2.17 12.61 -3.80
C GLU A 14 3.42 13.48 -3.99
N HIS A 15 4.25 13.61 -2.95
CA HIS A 15 5.34 14.60 -2.93
C HIS A 15 6.71 14.01 -3.24
N TYR A 16 6.91 12.70 -3.09
CA TYR A 16 8.23 12.06 -3.21
C TYR A 16 8.28 10.90 -4.21
N PHE A 17 7.16 10.27 -4.55
CA PHE A 17 7.14 9.19 -5.56
C PHE A 17 6.75 9.67 -6.96
N SER A 18 6.20 10.88 -7.11
CA SER A 18 5.78 11.47 -8.39
C SER A 18 6.92 12.14 -9.18
N GLU A 19 8.02 12.53 -8.53
CA GLU A 19 9.14 13.26 -9.15
C GLU A 19 10.37 12.36 -9.16
N ASP A 20 10.67 11.73 -10.31
CA ASP A 20 11.87 10.95 -10.61
C ASP A 20 12.45 10.09 -9.45
N ALA A 21 12.21 8.78 -9.53
CA ALA A 21 12.59 7.74 -8.56
C ALA A 21 14.09 7.69 -8.13
N ASP A 22 14.95 8.54 -8.70
CA ASP A 22 16.35 8.73 -8.32
C ASP A 22 16.52 9.59 -7.05
N LEU A 23 15.45 10.19 -6.52
CA LEU A 23 15.45 10.98 -5.29
C LEU A 23 14.86 10.22 -4.08
N VAL A 24 15.18 8.93 -3.92
CA VAL A 24 15.07 8.32 -2.58
C VAL A 24 16.13 8.99 -1.70
N ARG A 25 15.78 10.17 -1.19
CA ARG A 25 16.53 10.85 -0.15
C ARG A 25 16.62 9.90 1.04
N ASP A 26 17.71 9.98 1.78
CA ASP A 26 17.88 9.23 3.01
C ASP A 26 16.63 9.33 3.91
N ARG A 27 16.38 8.27 4.71
CA ARG A 27 15.23 8.18 5.62
C ARG A 27 15.12 9.41 6.53
N ASP A 28 16.26 10.00 6.89
CA ASP A 28 16.36 11.21 7.70
C ASP A 28 15.77 12.45 7.00
N SER A 29 16.04 12.63 5.71
CA SER A 29 15.49 13.73 4.90
C SER A 29 13.98 13.60 4.73
N LEU A 30 13.47 12.38 4.51
CA LEU A 30 12.03 12.11 4.42
C LEU A 30 11.34 12.39 5.76
N GLN A 31 11.94 11.91 6.86
CA GLN A 31 11.43 12.17 8.20
C GLN A 31 11.39 13.67 8.51
N ASN A 32 12.43 14.42 8.15
CA ASN A 32 12.46 15.87 8.35
C ASN A 32 11.38 16.59 7.52
N GLY A 33 11.17 16.16 6.27
CA GLY A 33 10.08 16.68 5.43
C GLY A 33 8.70 16.44 6.03
N LEU A 34 8.44 15.23 6.54
CA LEU A 34 7.19 14.87 7.18
C LEU A 34 6.93 15.66 8.48
N ILE A 35 7.97 15.90 9.30
CA ILE A 35 7.85 16.76 10.49
C ILE A 35 7.49 18.19 10.08
N GLN A 36 8.09 18.72 9.02
CA GLN A 36 7.78 20.06 8.51
C GLN A 36 6.37 20.14 7.93
N ALA A 37 5.86 19.05 7.36
CA ALA A 37 4.48 18.94 6.88
C ALA A 37 3.45 18.85 8.02
N GLY A 38 3.89 18.65 9.26
CA GLY A 38 3.03 18.68 10.46
C GLY A 38 2.74 17.32 11.08
N PHE A 39 3.22 16.22 10.49
CA PHE A 39 2.99 14.87 11.01
C PHE A 39 3.74 14.62 12.33
N SER A 40 3.13 13.86 13.23
CA SER A 40 3.79 13.52 14.50
C SER A 40 4.90 12.46 14.30
N PRO A 41 5.95 12.48 15.13
CA PRO A 41 7.00 11.45 15.08
C PRO A 41 6.47 10.02 15.23
N ALA A 42 5.38 9.84 15.98
CA ALA A 42 4.77 8.53 16.19
C ALA A 42 4.06 8.01 14.92
N GLU A 43 3.39 8.88 14.17
CA GLU A 43 2.76 8.52 12.88
C GLU A 43 3.83 8.23 11.82
N ILE A 44 4.89 9.04 11.78
CA ILE A 44 6.01 8.85 10.86
C ILE A 44 6.70 7.50 11.13
N SER A 45 7.03 7.19 12.39
CA SER A 45 7.63 5.91 12.75
C SER A 45 6.76 4.74 12.31
N LYS A 46 5.46 4.78 12.63
CA LYS A 46 4.52 3.73 12.24
C LYS A 46 4.43 3.55 10.73
N ALA A 47 4.45 4.64 9.96
CA ALA A 47 4.43 4.59 8.50
C ALA A 47 5.69 3.91 7.95
N PHE A 48 6.87 4.24 8.48
CA PHE A 48 8.10 3.57 8.08
C PHE A 48 8.13 2.10 8.49
N ASP A 49 7.72 1.76 9.72
CA ASP A 49 7.64 0.37 10.17
C ASP A 49 6.70 -0.45 9.28
N TRP A 50 5.60 0.17 8.82
CA TRP A 50 4.67 -0.44 7.89
C TRP A 50 5.29 -0.64 6.49
N LEU A 51 6.05 0.33 5.97
CA LEU A 51 6.77 0.23 4.69
C LEU A 51 7.86 -0.83 4.73
N ASP A 52 8.61 -0.92 5.84
CA ASP A 52 9.63 -1.92 6.06
C ASP A 52 8.99 -3.32 6.05
N ALA A 53 7.92 -3.53 6.82
CA ALA A 53 7.16 -4.78 6.82
C ALA A 53 6.53 -5.12 5.46
N LEU A 54 6.11 -4.12 4.69
CA LEU A 54 5.60 -4.32 3.33
C LEU A 54 6.71 -4.78 2.37
N SER A 55 7.91 -4.21 2.52
CA SER A 55 9.07 -4.56 1.71
C SER A 55 9.51 -6.01 1.91
N GLU A 56 9.43 -6.50 3.14
CA GLU A 56 9.77 -7.89 3.51
C GLU A 56 8.78 -8.91 2.95
N GLN A 57 7.52 -8.52 2.74
CA GLN A 57 6.46 -9.38 2.24
C GLN A 57 6.34 -9.41 0.70
N ARG A 58 7.27 -8.78 -0.02
CA ARG A 58 7.24 -8.77 -1.49
C ARG A 58 7.45 -10.20 -2.03
N PRO A 59 6.44 -10.80 -2.67
CA PRO A 59 6.62 -12.11 -3.29
C PRO A 59 7.65 -12.00 -4.41
N SER A 60 8.39 -13.10 -4.67
CA SER A 60 9.21 -13.19 -5.88
C SER A 60 8.29 -12.99 -7.09
N VAL A 61 8.68 -12.15 -8.05
CA VAL A 61 7.88 -11.83 -9.24
C VAL A 61 7.37 -13.12 -9.91
N ALA A 62 6.13 -13.51 -9.59
CA ALA A 62 5.47 -14.63 -10.22
C ALA A 62 5.00 -14.17 -11.60
N ARG A 63 4.96 -15.08 -12.56
CA ARG A 63 4.45 -14.74 -13.89
C ARG A 63 2.95 -14.49 -13.79
N PRO A 64 2.44 -13.33 -14.24
CA PRO A 64 1.00 -13.06 -14.21
C PRO A 64 0.26 -14.09 -15.06
N HIS A 65 -0.69 -14.80 -14.46
CA HIS A 65 -1.55 -15.74 -15.17
C HIS A 65 -2.78 -14.99 -15.69
N VAL A 66 -2.84 -14.74 -17.00
CA VAL A 66 -3.98 -14.07 -17.66
C VAL A 66 -5.26 -14.92 -17.62
N ASP A 67 -5.12 -16.23 -17.37
CA ASP A 67 -6.22 -17.20 -17.18
C ASP A 67 -6.09 -17.91 -15.81
N GLY A 68 -5.76 -17.14 -14.77
CA GLY A 68 -5.67 -17.64 -13.39
C GLY A 68 -7.04 -17.99 -12.78
N PRO A 69 -7.07 -18.76 -11.69
CA PRO A 69 -8.29 -19.04 -10.96
C PRO A 69 -8.93 -17.75 -10.42
N VAL A 70 -10.27 -17.71 -10.36
CA VAL A 70 -11.00 -16.58 -9.78
C VAL A 70 -10.91 -16.63 -8.25
N ARG A 71 -10.51 -15.53 -7.61
CA ARG A 71 -10.55 -15.42 -6.15
C ARG A 71 -11.99 -15.39 -5.65
N ILE A 72 -12.26 -16.18 -4.62
CA ILE A 72 -13.52 -16.16 -3.87
C ILE A 72 -13.27 -15.44 -2.55
N TYR A 73 -14.07 -14.42 -2.25
CA TYR A 73 -14.03 -13.70 -0.97
C TYR A 73 -14.85 -14.45 0.10
N HIS A 74 -14.29 -14.61 1.28
CA HIS A 74 -14.92 -15.29 2.43
C HIS A 74 -15.60 -14.28 3.38
N GLY A 75 -16.52 -14.75 4.23
CA GLY A 75 -17.42 -13.91 5.05
C GLY A 75 -16.81 -12.62 5.64
N PRO A 76 -15.73 -12.69 6.45
CA PRO A 76 -15.12 -11.49 7.02
C PRO A 76 -14.60 -10.50 5.98
N GLU A 77 -14.10 -10.99 4.84
CA GLU A 77 -13.68 -10.13 3.73
C GLU A 77 -14.89 -9.45 3.10
N LEU A 78 -16.02 -10.15 2.96
CA LEU A 78 -17.27 -9.56 2.44
C LEU A 78 -17.87 -8.51 3.38
N ASP A 79 -17.68 -8.69 4.69
CA ASP A 79 -18.16 -7.74 5.70
C ASP A 79 -17.35 -6.44 5.69
N LYS A 80 -16.05 -6.51 5.39
CA LYS A 80 -15.12 -5.36 5.38
C LYS A 80 -14.96 -4.72 4.00
N LEU A 81 -15.06 -5.52 2.92
CA LEU A 81 -14.84 -5.11 1.53
C LEU A 81 -16.14 -5.24 0.75
N ASP A 82 -16.79 -4.10 0.53
CA ASP A 82 -18.03 -4.04 -0.23
C ASP A 82 -17.84 -4.36 -1.72
N VAL A 83 -18.91 -4.23 -2.50
CA VAL A 83 -18.86 -4.51 -3.95
C VAL A 83 -17.89 -3.58 -4.68
N ASP A 84 -17.83 -2.31 -4.30
CA ASP A 84 -17.00 -1.31 -4.97
C ASP A 84 -15.52 -1.51 -4.67
N CYS A 85 -15.16 -1.80 -3.41
CA CYS A 85 -13.80 -2.17 -3.02
C CYS A 85 -13.30 -3.40 -3.80
N ARG A 86 -14.13 -4.45 -3.88
CA ARG A 86 -13.77 -5.69 -4.61
C ARG A 86 -13.69 -5.46 -6.12
N GLY A 87 -14.57 -4.63 -6.68
CA GLY A 87 -14.53 -4.22 -8.08
C GLY A 87 -13.26 -3.42 -8.39
N PHE A 88 -12.82 -2.56 -7.48
CA PHE A 88 -11.58 -1.81 -7.63
C PHE A 88 -10.34 -2.72 -7.58
N LEU A 89 -10.29 -3.69 -6.66
CA LEU A 89 -9.20 -4.69 -6.63
C LEU A 89 -9.13 -5.50 -7.93
N LEU A 90 -10.28 -5.91 -8.47
CA LEU A 90 -10.35 -6.59 -9.77
C LEU A 90 -9.86 -5.68 -10.91
N PHE A 91 -10.25 -4.40 -10.90
CA PHE A 91 -9.78 -3.42 -11.88
C PHE A 91 -8.25 -3.27 -11.85
N LEU A 92 -7.65 -3.16 -10.65
CA LEU A 92 -6.19 -3.05 -10.50
C LEU A 92 -5.47 -4.29 -11.06
N GLU A 93 -6.00 -5.49 -10.81
CA GLU A 93 -5.45 -6.74 -11.32
C GLU A 93 -5.59 -6.85 -12.86
N GLN A 94 -6.75 -6.51 -13.42
CA GLN A 94 -7.00 -6.51 -14.87
C GLN A 94 -6.10 -5.51 -15.63
N HIS A 95 -5.80 -4.37 -15.00
CA HIS A 95 -4.88 -3.37 -15.54
C HIS A 95 -3.41 -3.67 -15.24
N ARG A 96 -3.10 -4.80 -14.60
CA ARG A 96 -1.73 -5.25 -14.24
C ARG A 96 -0.99 -4.28 -13.32
N ILE A 97 -1.74 -3.50 -12.54
CA ILE A 97 -1.20 -2.68 -11.46
C ILE A 97 -0.83 -3.59 -10.27
N LEU A 98 -1.64 -4.63 -10.06
CA LEU A 98 -1.36 -5.71 -9.12
C LEU A 98 -1.33 -7.05 -9.85
N ASP A 99 -0.49 -7.98 -9.39
CA ASP A 99 -0.66 -9.41 -9.67
C ASP A 99 -1.49 -10.10 -8.56
N ALA A 100 -1.75 -11.40 -8.72
CA ALA A 100 -2.57 -12.16 -7.78
C ALA A 100 -1.95 -12.23 -6.37
N ASP A 101 -0.63 -12.32 -6.26
CA ASP A 101 0.06 -12.41 -4.96
C ASP A 101 0.06 -11.04 -4.27
N GLN A 102 0.27 -9.96 -5.03
CA GLN A 102 0.15 -8.58 -4.56
C GLN A 102 -1.30 -8.25 -4.13
N ARG A 103 -2.30 -8.78 -4.83
CA ARG A 103 -3.71 -8.65 -4.43
C ARG A 103 -3.96 -9.30 -3.07
N GLU A 104 -3.40 -10.47 -2.77
CA GLU A 104 -3.52 -11.08 -1.45
C GLU A 104 -2.83 -10.25 -0.35
N LEU A 105 -1.67 -9.68 -0.64
CA LEU A 105 -0.98 -8.78 0.30
C LEU A 105 -1.82 -7.54 0.63
N VAL A 106 -2.46 -6.93 -0.36
CA VAL A 106 -3.38 -5.80 -0.16
C VAL A 106 -4.56 -6.23 0.71
N LEU A 107 -5.12 -7.43 0.47
CA LEU A 107 -6.21 -7.97 1.28
C LEU A 107 -5.78 -8.20 2.73
N ASP A 108 -4.65 -8.83 2.97
CA ASP A 108 -4.14 -9.07 4.32
C ASP A 108 -3.99 -7.76 5.11
N ARG A 109 -3.44 -6.72 4.47
CA ARG A 109 -3.29 -5.40 5.09
C ARG A 109 -4.63 -4.69 5.28
N ALA A 110 -5.56 -4.84 4.34
CA ALA A 110 -6.91 -4.30 4.49
C ALA A 110 -7.68 -5.02 5.59
N MET A 111 -7.37 -6.29 5.89
CA MET A 111 -8.06 -7.11 6.89
C MET A 111 -7.51 -6.94 8.31
N ALA A 112 -6.22 -6.59 8.46
CA ALA A 112 -5.60 -6.19 9.74
C ALA A 112 -6.32 -5.01 10.42
#